data_AF-A0A9Q9IJS0-F1
#
_entry.id   AF-A0A9Q9IJS0-F1
#
_cell.length_a   1.000
_cell.length_b   1.000
_cell.length_c   1.000
_cell.angle_alpha   90.00
_cell.angle_beta   90.00
_cell.angle_gamma   90.00
#
_symmetry.space_group_name_H-M   'P 1'
#
loop_
_entity.id
_entity.type
_entity.pdbx_description
1 polymer ?
#
loop_
_entity_poly.entity_id
_entity_poly.type
_entity_poly.pdbx_seq_one_letter_code
_entity_poly.pdbx_strand_id
1 'polypeptide(L)'
;MTSLTAPAAARPRRAGTVYLTIMASLVLAWFATVLLWDGDPSTHRTTGTTLMFLMPLVLLAVAQAWYWWLRTRSRPVALDVRDGAFIAPADNRLLSAFAVTALAGIAMPSGSLLLLASPDMPRSTSVLGWVGAGCALALFLMSSRAFVRGAGQIEVRPEGLRMTYAYGRRDVPWEAVAAGPLRRETLWDPGMRIGRPDLVRSTGLAVRRPRRVFLPVSWSHVRREFLADAVNYYLATPAARPTIGTAGGYVHLRRVLGTD
;
A
#
# COMPACT_ATOMS: atom_id res chain seq x y z
N MET A 1 -28.16 -25.48 -19.63
CA MET A 1 -27.22 -24.95 -18.61
C MET A 1 -26.02 -24.35 -19.33
N THR A 2 -26.12 -23.07 -19.67
CA THR A 2 -25.05 -22.31 -20.34
C THR A 2 -24.07 -21.84 -19.28
N SER A 3 -22.88 -22.45 -19.26
CA SER A 3 -21.76 -21.98 -18.45
C SER A 3 -21.37 -20.59 -18.93
N LEU A 4 -21.85 -19.55 -18.25
CA LEU A 4 -21.36 -18.19 -18.36
C LEU A 4 -19.89 -18.21 -17.96
N THR A 5 -19.02 -18.30 -18.97
CA THR A 5 -17.57 -18.09 -18.83
C THR A 5 -17.39 -16.71 -18.24
N ALA A 6 -17.06 -16.67 -16.95
CA ALA A 6 -16.75 -15.44 -16.25
C ALA A 6 -15.71 -14.68 -17.10
N PRO A 7 -15.94 -13.38 -17.40
CA PRO A 7 -15.01 -12.60 -18.19
C PRO A 7 -13.62 -12.75 -17.58
N ALA A 8 -12.67 -13.22 -18.39
CA ALA A 8 -11.32 -13.56 -17.98
C ALA A 8 -10.80 -12.46 -17.07
N ALA A 9 -10.57 -12.80 -15.80
CA ALA A 9 -10.13 -11.87 -14.77
C ALA A 9 -9.01 -11.02 -15.37
N ALA A 10 -9.26 -9.72 -15.51
CA ALA A 10 -8.34 -8.80 -16.18
C ALA A 10 -6.97 -8.99 -15.54
N ARG A 11 -6.03 -9.57 -16.30
CA ARG A 11 -4.70 -9.90 -15.79
C ARG A 11 -4.16 -8.63 -15.10
N PRO A 12 -3.72 -8.70 -13.84
CA PRO A 12 -3.21 -7.54 -13.14
C PRO A 12 -2.13 -6.90 -14.02
N ARG A 13 -2.42 -5.68 -14.48
CA ARG A 13 -1.59 -4.96 -15.45
C ARG A 13 -0.14 -4.96 -14.97
N ARG A 14 0.78 -5.31 -15.87
CA ARG A 14 2.26 -5.38 -15.74
C ARG A 14 2.96 -4.12 -15.18
N ALA A 15 2.21 -3.14 -14.70
CA ALA A 15 2.71 -1.87 -14.16
C ALA A 15 3.63 -2.08 -12.94
N GLY A 16 3.38 -3.11 -12.12
CA GLY A 16 4.28 -3.46 -11.01
C GLY A 16 5.65 -3.95 -11.51
N THR A 17 5.65 -4.74 -12.58
CA THR A 17 6.87 -5.27 -13.20
C THR A 17 7.70 -4.14 -13.81
N VAL A 18 7.08 -3.25 -14.59
CA VAL A 18 7.77 -2.11 -15.21
C VAL A 18 8.41 -1.18 -14.17
N TYR A 19 7.72 -0.93 -13.05
CA TYR A 19 8.27 -0.12 -11.96
C TYR A 19 9.51 -0.77 -11.32
N LEU A 20 9.44 -2.08 -11.04
CA LEU A 20 10.58 -2.85 -10.55
C LEU A 20 11.75 -2.82 -11.54
N THR A 21 11.48 -2.92 -12.84
CA THR A 21 12.54 -2.85 -13.87
C THR A 21 13.21 -1.48 -13.88
N ILE A 22 12.43 -0.38 -13.87
CA ILE A 22 12.98 0.99 -13.86
C ILE A 22 13.81 1.22 -12.60
N MET A 23 13.31 0.79 -11.44
CA MET A 23 14.04 0.89 -10.19
C MET A 23 15.35 0.10 -10.21
N ALA A 24 15.32 -1.14 -10.68
CA ALA A 24 16.51 -1.97 -10.83
C ALA A 24 17.53 -1.34 -11.78
N SER A 25 17.07 -0.79 -12.92
CA SER A 25 17.93 -0.11 -13.89
C SER A 25 18.57 1.16 -13.32
N LEU A 26 17.84 1.96 -12.54
CA LEU A 26 18.40 3.17 -11.90
C LEU A 26 19.46 2.80 -10.85
N VAL A 27 19.23 1.73 -10.08
CA VAL A 27 20.21 1.22 -9.10
C VAL A 27 21.46 0.67 -9.82
N LEU A 28 21.29 -0.12 -10.89
CA LEU A 28 22.39 -0.66 -11.68
C LEU A 28 23.20 0.43 -12.38
N ALA A 29 22.54 1.42 -12.99
CA ALA A 29 23.20 2.55 -13.63
C ALA A 29 24.01 3.37 -12.62
N TRP A 30 23.47 3.61 -11.42
CA TRP A 30 24.21 4.24 -10.34
C TRP A 30 25.43 3.42 -9.91
N PHE A 31 25.28 2.11 -9.71
CA PHE A 31 26.39 1.22 -9.32
C PHE A 31 27.51 1.23 -10.36
N ALA A 32 27.16 1.21 -11.65
CA ALA A 32 28.11 1.36 -12.75
C ALA A 32 28.81 2.74 -12.71
N THR A 33 28.08 3.81 -12.41
CA THR A 33 28.65 5.17 -12.30
C THR A 33 29.64 5.29 -11.15
N VAL A 34 29.36 4.64 -10.00
CA VAL A 34 30.27 4.57 -8.86
C VAL A 34 31.52 3.75 -9.19
N LEU A 35 31.36 2.61 -9.87
CA LEU A 35 32.49 1.76 -10.27
C LEU A 35 33.38 2.39 -11.35
N LEU A 36 32.79 3.20 -12.24
CA LEU A 36 33.50 3.86 -13.34
C LEU A 36 34.09 5.23 -12.95
N TRP A 37 33.80 5.72 -11.74
CA TRP A 37 34.37 6.97 -11.24
C TRP A 37 35.81 6.73 -10.77
N ASP A 38 36.73 6.69 -11.73
CA ASP A 38 38.17 6.71 -11.50
C ASP A 38 38.62 8.17 -11.45
N GLY A 39 38.61 8.77 -10.25
CA GLY A 39 38.75 10.21 -10.04
C GLY A 39 39.84 10.56 -9.04
N ASP A 40 40.86 11.26 -9.53
CA ASP A 40 42.05 11.78 -8.84
C ASP A 40 41.82 12.19 -7.35
N PRO A 41 42.58 11.63 -6.37
CA PRO A 41 42.27 11.72 -4.95
C PRO A 41 42.35 13.11 -4.31
N SER A 42 42.89 14.14 -4.96
CA SER A 42 43.36 15.34 -4.26
C SER A 42 42.36 16.49 -4.12
N THR A 43 41.32 16.61 -4.97
CA THR A 43 40.68 17.93 -5.13
C THR A 43 39.15 17.99 -4.95
N HIS A 44 38.43 16.85 -4.84
CA HIS A 44 36.96 16.85 -4.76
C HIS A 44 36.35 15.87 -3.74
N ARG A 45 37.10 15.49 -2.70
CA ARG A 45 36.75 14.37 -1.79
C ARG A 45 35.41 14.48 -1.06
N THR A 46 34.91 15.68 -0.74
CA THR A 46 33.70 15.84 0.08
C THR A 46 32.45 16.11 -0.74
N THR A 47 32.53 16.92 -1.80
CA THR A 47 31.36 17.25 -2.63
C THR A 47 30.95 16.09 -3.53
N GLY A 48 31.91 15.37 -4.12
CA GLY A 48 31.64 14.23 -5.00
C GLY A 48 31.03 13.03 -4.28
N THR A 49 31.52 12.72 -3.08
CA THR A 49 30.97 11.66 -2.23
C THR A 49 29.55 11.99 -1.76
N THR A 50 29.30 13.22 -1.28
CA THR A 50 27.96 13.60 -0.81
C THR A 50 26.91 13.55 -1.93
N LEU A 51 27.26 14.00 -3.14
CA LEU A 51 26.39 13.91 -4.32
C LEU A 51 26.14 12.45 -4.74
N MET A 52 27.15 11.57 -4.67
CA MET A 52 26.97 10.13 -4.91
C MET A 52 25.97 9.48 -3.95
N PHE A 53 25.92 9.92 -2.69
CA PHE A 53 25.00 9.37 -1.69
C PHE A 53 23.57 9.95 -1.78
N LEU A 54 23.42 11.22 -2.17
CA LEU A 54 22.11 11.87 -2.22
C LEU A 54 21.35 11.58 -3.52
N MET A 55 22.05 11.40 -4.64
CA MET A 55 21.40 11.24 -5.94
C MET A 55 20.47 10.01 -6.06
N PRO A 56 20.81 8.82 -5.52
CA PRO A 56 19.90 7.68 -5.46
C PRO A 56 18.64 7.96 -4.65
N LEU A 57 18.79 8.67 -3.52
CA LEU A 57 17.64 9.04 -2.68
C LEU A 57 16.71 9.99 -3.41
N VAL A 58 17.27 10.96 -4.15
CA VAL A 58 16.49 11.89 -4.98
C VAL A 58 15.78 11.14 -6.11
N LEU A 59 16.48 10.28 -6.85
CA LEU A 59 15.87 9.47 -7.92
C LEU A 59 14.77 8.56 -7.37
N LEU A 60 15.00 7.95 -6.22
CA LEU A 60 14.03 7.11 -5.53
C LEU A 60 12.80 7.92 -5.12
N ALA A 61 12.99 9.10 -4.53
CA ALA A 61 11.91 9.98 -4.13
C ALA A 61 11.09 10.46 -5.34
N VAL A 62 11.75 10.80 -6.46
CA VAL A 62 11.09 11.19 -7.71
C VAL A 62 10.32 10.02 -8.32
N ALA A 63 10.94 8.84 -8.43
CA ALA A 63 10.27 7.63 -8.93
C ALA A 63 9.06 7.26 -8.04
N GLN A 64 9.19 7.42 -6.73
CA GLN A 64 8.12 7.22 -5.77
C GLN A 64 6.98 8.22 -5.99
N ALA A 65 7.28 9.52 -6.08
CA ALA A 65 6.30 10.56 -6.33
C ALA A 65 5.58 10.37 -7.68
N TRP A 66 6.32 10.02 -8.72
CA TRP A 66 5.79 9.71 -10.05
C TRP A 66 4.88 8.48 -10.04
N TYR A 67 5.32 7.39 -9.40
CA TYR A 67 4.51 6.18 -9.22
C TYR A 67 3.23 6.47 -8.44
N TRP A 68 3.34 7.25 -7.36
CA TRP A 68 2.19 7.71 -6.59
C TRP A 68 1.22 8.49 -7.47
N TRP A 69 1.72 9.49 -8.21
CA TRP A 69 0.93 10.33 -9.10
C TRP A 69 0.16 9.51 -10.15
N LEU A 70 0.86 8.62 -10.86
CA LEU A 70 0.24 7.71 -11.85
C LEU A 70 -0.83 6.82 -11.22
N ARG A 71 -0.57 6.25 -10.05
CA ARG A 71 -1.57 5.40 -9.36
C ARG A 71 -2.76 6.20 -8.85
N THR A 72 -2.58 7.44 -8.39
CA THR A 72 -3.72 8.29 -7.96
C THR A 72 -4.70 8.54 -9.08
N ARG A 73 -4.25 8.63 -10.34
CA ARG A 73 -5.12 8.88 -11.49
C ARG A 73 -5.92 7.65 -11.97
N SER A 74 -5.49 6.43 -11.63
CA SER A 74 -6.04 5.20 -12.22
C SER A 74 -6.65 4.26 -11.18
N ARG A 75 -7.44 4.77 -10.23
CA ARG A 75 -8.23 3.90 -9.34
C ARG A 75 -9.45 3.36 -10.09
N PRO A 76 -9.61 2.04 -10.25
CA PRO A 76 -10.79 1.47 -10.90
C PRO A 76 -12.07 1.74 -10.09
N VAL A 77 -13.18 1.89 -10.81
CA VAL A 77 -14.54 1.85 -10.28
C VAL A 77 -15.03 0.40 -10.34
N ALA A 78 -14.33 -0.50 -9.66
CA ALA A 78 -14.70 -1.91 -9.68
C ALA A 78 -14.36 -2.61 -8.37
N LEU A 79 -15.28 -3.47 -7.92
CA LEU A 79 -15.06 -4.44 -6.86
C LEU A 79 -14.87 -5.82 -7.49
N ASP A 80 -14.00 -6.63 -6.90
CA ASP A 80 -13.87 -8.03 -7.28
C ASP A 80 -14.97 -8.84 -6.61
N VAL A 81 -15.62 -9.76 -7.33
CA VAL A 81 -16.63 -10.65 -6.77
C VAL A 81 -15.99 -12.00 -6.44
N ARG A 82 -15.86 -12.35 -5.16
CA ARG A 82 -15.26 -13.63 -4.71
C ARG A 82 -15.88 -14.10 -3.41
N ASP A 83 -16.08 -15.41 -3.29
CA ASP A 83 -16.49 -16.11 -2.06
C ASP A 83 -17.72 -15.50 -1.34
N GLY A 84 -18.72 -15.05 -2.11
CA GLY A 84 -19.93 -14.44 -1.54
C GLY A 84 -19.69 -13.05 -0.94
N ALA A 85 -18.62 -12.36 -1.36
CA ALA A 85 -18.33 -10.98 -0.97
C ALA A 85 -17.93 -10.11 -2.18
N PHE A 86 -18.11 -8.80 -2.05
CA PHE A 86 -17.44 -7.84 -2.91
C PHE A 86 -16.14 -7.40 -2.24
N ILE A 87 -15.02 -7.62 -2.90
CA ILE A 87 -13.69 -7.34 -2.39
C ILE A 87 -13.20 -6.05 -3.01
N ALA A 88 -12.91 -5.07 -2.15
CA ALA A 88 -12.10 -3.92 -2.48
C ALA A 88 -10.64 -4.25 -2.12
N PRO A 89 -9.79 -4.61 -3.10
CA PRO A 89 -8.41 -4.98 -2.83
C PRO A 89 -7.65 -3.80 -2.21
N ALA A 90 -6.65 -4.09 -1.37
CA ALA A 90 -5.78 -3.05 -0.83
C ALA A 90 -5.14 -2.21 -1.93
N ASP A 91 -5.01 -0.93 -1.63
CA ASP A 91 -4.04 -0.06 -2.27
C ASP A 91 -2.67 -0.40 -1.70
N ASN A 92 -1.89 -1.20 -2.44
CA ASN A 92 -0.52 -1.57 -2.06
C ASN A 92 0.46 -0.36 -2.04
N ARG A 93 -0.02 0.88 -2.00
CA ARG A 93 0.79 2.12 -1.98
C ARG A 93 1.64 2.26 -0.74
N LEU A 94 1.07 1.98 0.44
CA LEU A 94 1.83 1.97 1.69
C LEU A 94 2.90 0.90 1.64
N LEU A 95 2.54 -0.30 1.17
CA LEU A 95 3.44 -1.43 1.02
C LEU A 95 4.61 -1.10 0.05
N SER A 96 4.31 -0.48 -1.09
CA SER A 96 5.34 -0.06 -2.05
C SER A 96 6.22 1.06 -1.50
N ALA A 97 5.65 2.00 -0.73
CA ALA A 97 6.43 3.02 -0.03
C ALA A 97 7.38 2.41 1.00
N PHE A 98 6.89 1.49 1.83
CA PHE A 98 7.72 0.78 2.79
C PHE A 98 8.80 -0.07 2.11
N ALA A 99 8.48 -0.82 1.05
CA ALA A 99 9.45 -1.61 0.31
C ALA A 99 10.54 -0.73 -0.31
N VAL A 100 10.16 0.42 -0.85
CA VAL A 100 11.08 1.40 -1.43
C VAL A 100 11.96 2.04 -0.36
N THR A 101 11.39 2.46 0.77
CA THR A 101 12.16 3.00 1.91
C THR A 101 13.11 1.94 2.49
N ALA A 102 12.68 0.68 2.58
CA ALA A 102 13.54 -0.41 3.01
C ALA A 102 14.69 -0.67 2.02
N LEU A 103 14.42 -0.65 0.71
CA LEU A 103 15.45 -0.76 -0.32
C LEU A 103 16.44 0.42 -0.28
N ALA A 104 15.96 1.65 -0.08
CA ALA A 104 16.80 2.83 0.15
C ALA A 104 17.69 2.65 1.38
N GLY A 105 17.09 2.17 2.46
CA GLY A 105 17.75 1.90 3.73
C GLY A 105 18.78 0.79 3.64
N ILE A 106 18.66 -0.15 2.70
CA ILE A 106 19.67 -1.18 2.42
C ILE A 106 20.76 -0.65 1.46
N ALA A 107 20.41 0.24 0.54
CA ALA A 107 21.35 0.85 -0.39
C ALA A 107 22.27 1.89 0.27
N MET A 108 21.85 2.54 1.37
CA MET A 108 22.72 3.48 2.10
C MET A 108 23.91 2.80 2.82
N PRO A 109 23.73 1.65 3.51
CA PRO A 109 24.81 0.90 4.14
C PRO A 109 25.84 0.30 3.18
N SER A 110 25.53 0.04 1.90
CA SER A 110 26.53 -0.54 0.98
C SER A 110 27.70 0.42 0.73
N GLY A 111 27.45 1.72 0.73
CA GLY A 111 28.48 2.75 0.76
C GLY A 111 29.28 2.75 2.07
N SER A 112 28.61 2.49 3.19
CA SER A 112 29.26 2.33 4.50
C SER A 112 30.11 1.06 4.59
N LEU A 113 29.69 -0.03 3.94
CA LEU A 113 30.43 -1.30 3.85
C LEU A 113 31.70 -1.16 2.99
N LEU A 114 31.64 -0.40 1.91
CA LEU A 114 32.82 -0.02 1.11
C LEU A 114 33.81 0.81 1.93
N LEU A 115 33.32 1.74 2.75
CA LEU A 115 34.16 2.51 3.65
C LEU A 115 34.73 1.62 4.79
N LEU A 116 33.95 0.65 5.30
CA LEU A 116 34.36 -0.29 6.35
C LEU A 116 35.48 -1.24 5.92
N ALA A 117 35.64 -1.48 4.61
CA ALA A 117 36.75 -2.24 4.05
C ALA A 117 38.06 -1.45 4.01
N SER A 118 38.03 -0.14 4.32
CA SER A 118 39.23 0.69 4.43
C SER A 118 39.94 0.42 5.76
N PRO A 119 41.22 0.01 5.74
CA PRO A 119 41.98 -0.31 6.96
C PRO A 119 42.20 0.90 7.87
N ASP A 120 42.07 2.12 7.35
CA ASP A 120 42.34 3.37 8.08
C ASP A 120 41.08 3.99 8.70
N MET A 121 39.95 3.28 8.70
CA MET A 121 38.68 3.85 9.16
C MET A 121 38.64 3.99 10.70
N PRO A 122 38.23 5.16 11.23
CA PRO A 122 37.94 5.31 12.65
C PRO A 122 36.90 4.30 13.13
N ARG A 123 37.17 3.63 14.26
CA ARG A 123 36.28 2.63 14.88
C ARG A 123 34.85 3.13 15.11
N SER A 124 34.67 4.42 15.38
CA SER A 124 33.37 5.07 15.55
C SER A 124 32.51 5.01 14.28
N THR A 125 33.13 5.25 13.11
CA THR A 125 32.48 5.17 11.81
C THR A 125 32.06 3.73 11.49
N SER A 126 32.90 2.76 11.87
CA SER A 126 32.60 1.33 11.69
C SER A 126 31.38 0.89 12.50
N VAL A 127 31.31 1.29 13.78
CA VAL A 127 30.17 1.01 14.66
C VAL A 127 28.89 1.63 14.10
N LEU A 128 28.95 2.87 13.62
CA LEU A 128 27.79 3.55 13.02
C LEU A 128 27.28 2.81 11.78
N GLY A 129 28.19 2.29 10.94
CA GLY A 129 27.85 1.46 9.78
C GLY A 129 27.11 0.18 10.17
N TRP A 130 27.59 -0.55 11.19
CA TRP A 130 26.92 -1.76 11.69
C TRP A 130 25.55 -1.47 12.30
N VAL A 131 25.41 -0.38 13.05
CA VAL A 131 24.11 0.07 13.60
C VAL A 131 23.13 0.40 12.46
N GLY A 132 23.59 1.14 11.44
CA GLY A 132 22.80 1.44 10.26
C GLY A 132 22.32 0.19 9.52
N ALA A 133 23.22 -0.78 9.30
CA ALA A 133 22.89 -2.05 8.67
C ALA A 133 21.88 -2.87 9.50
N GLY A 134 22.04 -2.91 10.82
CA GLY A 134 21.10 -3.57 11.73
C GLY A 134 19.70 -2.96 11.70
N CYS A 135 19.61 -1.63 11.73
CA CYS A 135 18.36 -0.89 11.60
C CYS A 135 17.69 -1.15 10.24
N ALA A 136 18.45 -1.13 9.14
CA ALA A 136 17.95 -1.41 7.80
C ALA A 136 17.38 -2.83 7.68
N LEU A 137 18.09 -3.83 8.21
CA LEU A 137 17.63 -5.22 8.24
C LEU A 137 16.36 -5.38 9.07
N ALA A 138 16.29 -4.75 10.24
CA ALA A 138 15.08 -4.79 11.07
C ALA A 138 13.87 -4.18 10.36
N LEU A 139 14.04 -3.01 9.73
CA LEU A 139 12.99 -2.36 8.93
C LEU A 139 12.57 -3.22 7.73
N PHE A 140 13.52 -3.86 7.05
CA PHE A 140 13.24 -4.79 5.96
C PHE A 140 12.42 -6.00 6.43
N LEU A 141 12.79 -6.62 7.56
CA LEU A 141 12.07 -7.76 8.12
C LEU A 141 10.65 -7.39 8.60
N MET A 142 10.47 -6.19 9.16
CA MET A 142 9.13 -5.69 9.50
C MET A 142 8.30 -5.39 8.23
N SER A 143 8.93 -4.81 7.22
CA SER A 143 8.27 -4.46 5.95
C SER A 143 7.89 -5.68 5.13
N SER A 144 8.75 -6.70 5.08
CA SER A 144 8.48 -7.95 4.36
C SER A 144 7.33 -8.74 4.98
N ARG A 145 7.21 -8.75 6.32
CA ARG A 145 6.04 -9.34 6.99
C ARG A 145 4.75 -8.60 6.67
N ALA A 146 4.78 -7.27 6.64
CA ALA A 146 3.64 -6.48 6.18
C ALA A 146 3.31 -6.79 4.71
N PHE A 147 4.33 -7.04 3.87
CA PHE A 147 4.17 -7.38 2.46
C PHE A 147 3.48 -8.73 2.26
N VAL A 148 3.96 -9.78 2.94
CA VAL A 148 3.42 -11.14 2.81
C VAL A 148 1.95 -11.23 3.27
N ARG A 149 1.56 -10.45 4.28
CA ARG A 149 0.18 -10.45 4.79
C ARG A 149 -0.76 -9.50 4.04
N GLY A 150 -0.23 -8.67 3.16
CA GLY A 150 -0.97 -7.67 2.39
C GLY A 150 -1.28 -6.40 3.18
N ALA A 151 -1.46 -5.28 2.46
CA ALA A 151 -1.79 -3.98 3.05
C ALA A 151 -3.24 -3.89 3.59
N GLY A 152 -3.96 -5.00 3.55
CA GLY A 152 -5.33 -5.16 4.01
C GLY A 152 -6.33 -5.40 2.88
N GLN A 153 -7.58 -5.67 3.20
CA GLN A 153 -8.64 -5.71 2.20
C GLN A 153 -9.96 -5.38 2.87
N ILE A 154 -10.87 -4.74 2.13
CA ILE A 154 -12.22 -4.48 2.60
C ILE A 154 -13.14 -5.40 1.82
N GLU A 155 -13.80 -6.31 2.53
CA GLU A 155 -14.81 -7.20 1.99
C GLU A 155 -16.18 -6.69 2.42
N VAL A 156 -17.04 -6.43 1.45
CA VAL A 156 -18.45 -6.15 1.66
C VAL A 156 -19.20 -7.48 1.60
N ARG A 157 -19.91 -7.82 2.68
CA ARG A 157 -20.59 -9.11 2.88
C ARG A 157 -22.07 -8.89 3.22
N PRO A 158 -22.93 -9.90 3.05
CA PRO A 158 -24.33 -9.82 3.48
C PRO A 158 -24.48 -9.42 4.96
N GLU A 159 -23.58 -9.88 5.84
CA GLU A 159 -23.64 -9.63 7.28
C GLU A 159 -23.00 -8.30 7.71
N GLY A 160 -22.17 -7.69 6.86
CA GLY A 160 -21.49 -6.44 7.18
C GLY A 160 -20.23 -6.20 6.34
N LEU A 161 -19.29 -5.47 6.93
CA LEU A 161 -17.99 -5.19 6.36
C LEU A 161 -16.92 -5.97 7.11
N ARG A 162 -15.98 -6.56 6.38
CA ARG A 162 -14.80 -7.21 6.95
C ARG A 162 -13.56 -6.51 6.46
N MET A 163 -12.78 -5.99 7.38
CA MET A 163 -11.51 -5.35 7.11
C MET A 163 -10.39 -6.26 7.59
N THR A 164 -9.61 -6.80 6.67
CA THR A 164 -8.38 -7.51 7.02
C THR A 164 -7.23 -6.51 6.98
N TYR A 165 -6.30 -6.62 7.92
CA TYR A 165 -5.08 -5.82 8.04
C TYR A 165 -3.88 -6.77 8.12
N ALA A 166 -2.67 -6.22 7.96
CA ALA A 166 -1.44 -6.99 8.08
C ALA A 166 -1.29 -7.77 9.41
N TYR A 167 -1.96 -7.34 10.50
CA TYR A 167 -1.81 -7.94 11.83
C TYR A 167 -3.12 -8.29 12.53
N GLY A 168 -4.23 -8.29 11.81
CA GLY A 168 -5.52 -8.59 12.41
C GLY A 168 -6.67 -8.37 11.47
N ARG A 169 -7.88 -8.54 11.99
CA ARG A 169 -9.10 -8.37 11.22
C ARG A 169 -10.17 -7.69 12.07
N ARG A 170 -11.03 -6.91 11.42
CA ARG A 170 -12.22 -6.31 12.00
C ARG A 170 -13.45 -6.70 11.22
N ASP A 171 -14.44 -7.24 11.92
CA ASP A 171 -15.78 -7.44 11.38
C ASP A 171 -16.68 -6.34 11.94
N VAL A 172 -17.28 -5.57 11.04
CA VAL A 172 -18.17 -4.43 11.32
C VAL A 172 -19.55 -4.80 10.80
N PRO A 173 -20.52 -5.12 11.68
CA PRO A 173 -21.87 -5.42 11.24
C PRO A 173 -22.53 -4.17 10.63
N TRP A 174 -23.53 -4.34 9.78
CA TRP A 174 -24.20 -3.21 9.11
C TRP A 174 -24.77 -2.18 10.09
N GLU A 175 -25.25 -2.63 11.24
CA GLU A 175 -25.82 -1.80 12.33
C GLU A 175 -24.76 -0.90 12.99
N ALA A 176 -23.48 -1.20 12.79
CA ALA A 176 -22.38 -0.39 13.28
C ALA A 176 -21.99 0.74 12.33
N VAL A 177 -22.31 0.61 11.06
CA VAL A 177 -21.93 1.59 10.03
C VAL A 177 -22.95 2.73 10.03
N ALA A 178 -22.47 3.97 10.14
CA ALA A 178 -23.34 5.14 10.01
C ALA A 178 -23.44 5.52 8.52
N ALA A 179 -24.67 5.57 8.00
CA ALA A 179 -24.93 6.10 6.67
C ALA A 179 -24.53 7.58 6.60
N GLY A 180 -24.03 8.00 5.45
CA GLY A 180 -23.74 9.41 5.21
C GLY A 180 -22.72 9.64 4.09
N PRO A 181 -22.62 10.89 3.61
CA PRO A 181 -21.60 11.25 2.65
C PRO A 181 -20.22 11.03 3.25
N LEU A 182 -19.23 10.75 2.39
CA LEU A 182 -17.82 10.79 2.81
C LEU A 182 -17.51 12.17 3.37
N ARG A 183 -17.29 12.26 4.69
CA ARG A 183 -16.84 13.50 5.28
C ARG A 183 -15.40 13.78 4.82
N ARG A 184 -15.20 14.94 4.21
CA ARG A 184 -13.87 15.52 3.95
C ARG A 184 -13.24 16.08 5.24
N GLU A 185 -13.37 15.37 6.35
CA GLU A 185 -13.07 15.94 7.68
C GLU A 185 -11.58 16.18 7.92
N THR A 186 -10.70 15.47 7.20
CA THR A 186 -9.25 15.72 7.28
C THR A 186 -8.55 15.27 5.99
N LEU A 187 -7.53 16.04 5.60
CA LEU A 187 -6.64 15.75 4.47
C LEU A 187 -5.98 14.36 4.56
N TRP A 188 -5.87 13.84 5.79
CA TRP A 188 -5.17 12.61 6.12
C TRP A 188 -6.04 11.35 6.21
N ASP A 189 -7.37 11.44 6.40
CA ASP A 189 -8.22 10.23 6.44
C ASP A 189 -9.72 10.49 6.23
N PRO A 190 -10.20 10.62 4.97
CA PRO A 190 -11.63 10.63 4.66
C PRO A 190 -12.16 9.19 4.76
N GLY A 191 -12.73 8.87 5.93
CA GLY A 191 -13.31 7.57 6.23
C GLY A 191 -14.82 7.61 6.40
N MET A 192 -15.50 6.50 6.12
CA MET A 192 -16.89 6.33 6.55
C MET A 192 -16.93 6.11 8.06
N ARG A 193 -17.84 6.79 8.75
CA ARG A 193 -17.93 6.74 10.21
C ARG A 193 -18.61 5.45 10.67
N ILE A 194 -18.03 4.80 11.68
CA ILE A 194 -18.69 3.73 12.41
C ILE A 194 -19.43 4.37 13.58
N GLY A 195 -20.76 4.36 13.52
CA GLY A 195 -21.63 4.96 14.53
C GLY A 195 -21.65 4.19 15.84
N ARG A 196 -21.51 2.86 15.77
CA ARG A 196 -21.51 1.97 16.95
C ARG A 196 -20.22 1.14 17.03
N PRO A 197 -19.12 1.73 17.53
CA PRO A 197 -17.85 1.03 17.65
C PRO A 197 -17.89 -0.13 18.66
N ASP A 198 -18.87 -0.15 19.55
CA ASP A 198 -19.15 -1.23 20.52
C ASP A 198 -19.49 -2.56 19.85
N LEU A 199 -20.08 -2.54 18.65
CA LEU A 199 -20.46 -3.75 17.92
C LEU A 199 -19.32 -4.32 17.06
N VAL A 200 -18.21 -3.59 16.91
CA VAL A 200 -17.09 -4.00 16.06
C VAL A 200 -16.29 -5.11 16.74
N ARG A 201 -16.15 -6.25 16.06
CA ARG A 201 -15.34 -7.37 16.54
C ARG A 201 -13.95 -7.29 15.92
N SER A 202 -12.92 -7.20 16.77
CA SER A 202 -11.51 -7.19 16.34
C SER A 202 -10.82 -8.49 16.74
N THR A 203 -10.04 -9.07 15.84
CA THR A 203 -9.18 -10.24 16.08
C THR A 203 -7.73 -9.93 15.71
N GLY A 204 -6.77 -10.52 16.43
CA GLY A 204 -5.33 -10.26 16.26
C GLY A 204 -4.82 -9.00 16.99
N LEU A 205 -3.75 -8.40 16.47
CA LEU A 205 -3.13 -7.17 16.99
C LEU A 205 -3.83 -5.89 16.51
N ALA A 206 -4.99 -6.00 15.85
CA ALA A 206 -5.81 -4.85 15.57
C ALA A 206 -6.20 -4.16 16.89
N VAL A 207 -6.00 -2.84 16.99
CA VAL A 207 -6.28 -2.04 18.20
C VAL A 207 -7.67 -2.42 18.73
N ARG A 208 -7.72 -2.99 19.94
CA ARG A 208 -8.89 -3.67 20.51
C ARG A 208 -10.09 -2.76 20.75
N ARG A 209 -9.89 -1.45 20.98
CA ARG A 209 -10.97 -0.48 21.25
C ARG A 209 -10.61 0.94 20.78
N PRO A 210 -10.73 1.25 19.47
CA PRO A 210 -10.56 2.62 19.03
C PRO A 210 -11.77 3.45 19.48
N ARG A 211 -11.54 4.60 20.14
CA ARG A 211 -12.61 5.56 20.50
C ARG A 211 -13.35 6.11 19.29
N ARG A 212 -12.70 6.09 18.12
CA ARG A 212 -13.28 6.43 16.82
C ARG A 212 -12.79 5.38 15.83
N VAL A 213 -13.71 4.67 15.20
CA VAL A 213 -13.39 3.69 14.15
C VAL A 213 -13.89 4.29 12.84
N PHE A 214 -12.98 4.42 11.89
CA PHE A 214 -13.31 4.82 10.53
C PHE A 214 -13.04 3.63 9.62
N LEU A 215 -13.88 3.47 8.59
CA LEU A 215 -13.60 2.58 7.48
C LEU A 215 -12.47 3.22 6.67
N PRO A 216 -11.27 2.60 6.56
CA PRO A 216 -10.14 3.17 5.83
C PRO A 216 -10.34 2.95 4.32
N VAL A 217 -11.36 3.61 3.76
CA VAL A 217 -11.61 3.69 2.31
C VAL A 217 -10.38 4.21 1.56
N SER A 218 -9.53 4.95 2.26
CA SER A 218 -8.25 5.46 1.77
C SER A 218 -7.25 4.39 1.36
N TRP A 219 -7.38 3.18 1.91
CA TRP A 219 -6.47 2.05 1.73
C TRP A 219 -6.98 1.03 0.72
N SER A 220 -8.10 1.26 0.05
CA SER A 220 -8.53 0.38 -1.05
C SER A 220 -8.09 0.93 -2.41
N HIS A 221 -7.85 0.02 -3.35
CA HIS A 221 -7.52 0.38 -4.74
C HIS A 221 -8.74 0.94 -5.49
N VAL A 222 -9.94 0.73 -4.95
CA VAL A 222 -11.21 1.19 -5.50
C VAL A 222 -11.39 2.68 -5.26
N ARG A 223 -12.09 3.37 -6.17
CA ARG A 223 -12.48 4.77 -5.92
C ARG A 223 -13.27 4.88 -4.61
N ARG A 224 -12.89 5.85 -3.78
CA ARG A 224 -13.42 6.02 -2.43
C ARG A 224 -14.91 6.30 -2.46
N GLU A 225 -15.31 7.17 -3.39
CA GLU A 225 -16.71 7.57 -3.61
C GLU A 225 -17.55 6.35 -3.95
N PHE A 226 -17.10 5.54 -4.92
CA PHE A 226 -17.80 4.33 -5.32
C PHE A 226 -17.98 3.33 -4.16
N LEU A 227 -16.93 3.08 -3.36
CA LEU A 227 -17.05 2.19 -2.22
C LEU A 227 -18.02 2.76 -1.16
N ALA A 228 -17.99 4.07 -0.93
CA ALA A 228 -18.92 4.70 0.01
C ALA A 228 -20.37 4.66 -0.49
N ASP A 229 -20.60 4.93 -1.77
CA ASP A 229 -21.93 4.90 -2.40
C ASP A 229 -22.49 3.47 -2.39
N ALA A 230 -21.64 2.46 -2.66
CA ALA A 230 -22.02 1.06 -2.56
C ALA A 230 -22.44 0.67 -1.13
N VAL A 231 -21.66 1.08 -0.12
CA VAL A 231 -21.99 0.82 1.28
C VAL A 231 -23.26 1.55 1.71
N ASN A 232 -23.43 2.82 1.30
CA ASN A 232 -24.64 3.60 1.56
C ASN A 232 -25.87 2.99 0.89
N TYR A 233 -25.76 2.45 -0.32
CA TYR A 233 -26.83 1.73 -1.01
C TYR A 233 -27.30 0.51 -0.19
N TYR A 234 -26.38 -0.34 0.28
CA TYR A 234 -26.76 -1.52 1.09
C TYR A 234 -27.24 -1.20 2.50
N LEU A 235 -26.85 -0.03 3.04
CA LEU A 235 -27.44 0.51 4.26
C LEU A 235 -28.89 0.94 4.02
N ALA A 236 -29.15 1.66 2.93
CA ALA A 236 -30.47 2.16 2.56
C ALA A 236 -31.41 1.05 2.05
N THR A 237 -30.89 -0.05 1.53
CA THR A 237 -31.67 -1.17 0.97
C THR A 237 -31.27 -2.51 1.61
N PRO A 238 -31.71 -2.79 2.85
CA PRO A 238 -31.35 -4.03 3.54
C PRO A 238 -31.76 -5.31 2.79
N ALA A 239 -32.89 -5.28 2.07
CA ALA A 239 -33.38 -6.39 1.27
C ALA A 239 -32.42 -6.78 0.11
N ALA A 240 -31.53 -5.89 -0.31
CA ALA A 240 -30.55 -6.17 -1.37
C ALA A 240 -29.28 -6.85 -0.84
N ARG A 241 -29.04 -6.87 0.48
CA ARG A 241 -27.80 -7.42 1.08
C ARG A 241 -27.53 -8.90 0.74
N PRO A 242 -28.53 -9.80 0.63
CA PRO A 242 -28.29 -11.19 0.20
C PRO A 242 -27.69 -11.32 -1.21
N THR A 243 -27.78 -10.26 -2.03
CA THR A 243 -27.18 -10.25 -3.38
C THR A 243 -25.70 -9.89 -3.37
N ILE A 244 -25.16 -9.44 -2.24
CA ILE A 244 -23.75 -9.11 -2.09
C ILE A 244 -22.89 -10.34 -2.38
N GLY A 245 -21.83 -10.16 -3.17
CA GLY A 245 -20.96 -11.26 -3.59
C GLY A 245 -21.49 -12.11 -4.74
N THR A 246 -22.64 -11.77 -5.32
CA THR A 246 -23.14 -12.41 -6.55
C THR A 246 -22.83 -11.55 -7.78
N ALA A 247 -22.63 -12.19 -8.94
CA ALA A 247 -22.42 -11.47 -10.19
C ALA A 247 -23.62 -10.57 -10.56
N GLY A 248 -24.84 -11.07 -10.36
CA GLY A 248 -26.07 -10.31 -10.60
C GLY A 248 -26.22 -9.10 -9.68
N GLY A 249 -25.92 -9.27 -8.39
CA GLY A 249 -25.91 -8.17 -7.42
C GLY A 249 -24.90 -7.09 -7.79
N TYR A 250 -23.72 -7.48 -8.27
CA TYR A 250 -22.69 -6.54 -8.69
C TYR A 250 -23.09 -5.73 -9.94
N VAL A 251 -23.66 -6.38 -10.96
CA VAL A 251 -24.19 -5.69 -12.15
C VAL A 251 -25.32 -4.73 -11.77
N HIS A 252 -26.23 -5.16 -10.90
CA HIS A 252 -27.31 -4.31 -10.42
C HIS A 252 -26.76 -3.08 -9.67
N LEU A 253 -25.79 -3.28 -8.78
CA LEU A 253 -25.12 -2.21 -8.05
C LEU A 253 -24.48 -1.18 -9.00
N ARG A 254 -23.70 -1.63 -10.01
CA ARG A 254 -23.06 -0.71 -10.96
C ARG A 254 -24.05 0.14 -11.74
N ARG A 255 -25.17 -0.48 -12.16
CA ARG A 255 -26.27 0.21 -12.84
C ARG A 255 -26.92 1.26 -11.95
N VAL A 256 -27.25 0.92 -10.71
CA VAL A 256 -27.87 1.86 -9.75
C VAL A 256 -26.94 3.04 -9.45
N LEU A 257 -25.63 2.78 -9.37
CA LEU A 257 -24.63 3.83 -9.13
C LEU A 257 -24.22 4.61 -10.38
N GLY A 258 -24.74 4.26 -11.57
CA GLY A 258 -24.40 4.96 -12.83
C GLY A 258 -22.95 4.80 -13.25
N THR A 259 -22.36 3.62 -13.00
CA THR A 259 -20.93 3.35 -13.21
C THR A 259 -20.64 2.31 -14.29
N ASP A 260 -21.62 2.02 -15.15
CA ASP A 260 -21.51 1.02 -16.22
C ASP A 260 -20.47 1.40 -17.29
#